data_AF-A0A388NPP8-F1
#
_entry.id   AF-A0A388NPP8-F1
#
_cell.length_a   1.000
_cell.length_b   1.000
_cell.length_c   1.000
_cell.angle_alpha   90.00
_cell.angle_beta   90.00
_cell.angle_gamma   90.00
#
_symmetry.space_group_name_H-M   'P 1'
#
loop_
_entity.id
_entity.type
_entity.pdbx_description
1 polymer ?
#
loop_
_entity_poly.entity_id
_entity_poly.type
_entity_poly.pdbx_seq_one_letter_code
_entity_poly.pdbx_strand_id
1 'polypeptide(L)'
;MDVYLFDVDAVLLHPGGYRAALQATLRHFAQQLGLSAPLLTPEQADAFEAHSIISEWDISAICIAAVVLEGLLAAPALSVPASLAAALDALRSQGMLQPDINPALLARSTAAALRPGEYAAQAAARVLASDLRVAADARSPELRALLDHILLHTRDPRHSLTFRIFQNYTLGSSAYTECYGLPAAFIAPGMLAVEDRPALEPKWAAEILAATQTEAVHAVIYTARPSLPPTATTAGAGHYSAEAELGARMVGLQALPVVGVGAMQWLADTFGGDAAEFSKPAPLHALGAIACALFAPAADALRAAHQLLHAQQLPPLMESLRGRALRVLVFEDSARSIQGAQKAGAILQAAGVPVNVLGCGIAQSAAKREQLAAVGAQLYPDVNAALAAVHRPSRARAA
;
A
#
# COMPACT_ATOMS: atom_id res chain seq x y z
N MET A 1 28.54 -3.19 10.08
CA MET A 1 27.24 -3.73 10.54
C MET A 1 26.36 -3.82 9.32
N ASP A 2 25.65 -4.92 9.16
CA ASP A 2 24.79 -5.14 8.00
C ASP A 2 23.33 -4.93 8.39
N VAL A 3 22.59 -4.14 7.60
CA VAL A 3 21.16 -3.87 7.79
C VAL A 3 20.41 -4.24 6.51
N TYR A 4 19.45 -5.15 6.59
CA TYR A 4 18.68 -5.64 5.45
C TYR A 4 17.27 -5.05 5.50
N LEU A 5 16.88 -4.36 4.44
CA LEU A 5 15.53 -3.83 4.25
C LEU A 5 14.86 -4.66 3.17
N PHE A 6 13.79 -5.38 3.53
CA PHE A 6 13.04 -6.19 2.59
C PHE A 6 11.70 -5.55 2.26
N ASP A 7 11.46 -5.28 0.98
CA ASP A 7 10.10 -5.07 0.52
C ASP A 7 9.28 -6.35 0.52
N VAL A 8 7.96 -6.21 0.54
CA VAL A 8 7.04 -7.35 0.53
C VAL A 8 6.65 -7.72 -0.89
N ASP A 9 6.03 -6.78 -1.60
CA ASP A 9 5.43 -7.03 -2.91
C ASP A 9 6.51 -7.20 -3.99
N ALA A 10 6.39 -8.26 -4.79
CA ALA A 10 7.34 -8.64 -5.83
C ALA A 10 8.79 -8.91 -5.36
N VAL A 11 9.02 -8.98 -4.03
CA VAL A 11 10.30 -9.33 -3.41
C VAL A 11 10.14 -10.55 -2.52
N LEU A 12 9.46 -10.42 -1.38
CA LEU A 12 9.19 -11.53 -0.46
C LEU A 12 7.99 -12.36 -0.91
N LEU A 13 7.03 -11.73 -1.60
CA LEU A 13 5.81 -12.35 -2.11
C LEU A 13 5.64 -12.11 -3.60
N HIS A 14 4.98 -13.05 -4.27
CA HIS A 14 4.24 -12.77 -5.49
C HIS A 14 2.86 -12.22 -5.09
N PRO A 15 2.56 -10.94 -5.37
CA PRO A 15 1.30 -10.33 -4.97
C PRO A 15 0.15 -10.86 -5.84
N GLY A 16 -0.97 -11.20 -5.19
CA GLY A 16 -2.20 -11.61 -5.86
C GLY A 16 -3.48 -11.15 -5.14
N GLY A 17 -3.39 -10.93 -3.82
CA GLY A 17 -4.55 -10.67 -2.99
C GLY A 17 -5.30 -9.38 -3.28
N TYR A 18 -4.63 -8.25 -3.48
CA TYR A 18 -5.32 -6.99 -3.79
C TYR A 18 -6.05 -7.02 -5.13
N ARG A 19 -5.43 -7.60 -6.17
CA ARG A 19 -6.06 -7.74 -7.49
C ARG A 19 -7.30 -8.64 -7.40
N ALA A 20 -7.20 -9.76 -6.69
CA ALA A 20 -8.33 -10.65 -6.45
C ALA A 20 -9.45 -9.96 -5.64
N ALA A 21 -9.10 -9.19 -4.61
CA ALA A 21 -10.05 -8.40 -3.82
C ALA A 21 -10.74 -7.30 -4.64
N LEU A 22 -10.01 -6.61 -5.52
CA LEU A 22 -10.58 -5.62 -6.46
C LEU A 22 -11.64 -6.28 -7.35
N GLN A 23 -11.29 -7.41 -7.98
CA GLN A 23 -12.20 -8.15 -8.85
C GLN A 23 -13.42 -8.68 -8.12
N ALA A 24 -13.25 -9.20 -6.89
CA ALA A 24 -14.34 -9.65 -6.05
C ALA A 24 -15.27 -8.51 -5.63
N THR A 25 -14.69 -7.35 -5.30
CA THR A 25 -15.43 -6.12 -4.93
C THR A 25 -16.28 -5.63 -6.08
N LEU A 26 -15.70 -5.48 -7.27
CA LEU A 26 -16.43 -5.03 -8.44
C LEU A 26 -17.55 -6.01 -8.84
N ARG A 27 -17.29 -7.32 -8.72
CA ARG A 27 -18.31 -8.36 -8.94
C ARG A 27 -19.45 -8.26 -7.92
N HIS A 28 -19.13 -8.00 -6.65
CA HIS A 28 -20.12 -7.83 -5.59
C HIS A 28 -21.13 -6.72 -5.94
N PHE A 29 -20.65 -5.55 -6.35
CA PHE A 29 -21.53 -4.44 -6.74
C PHE A 29 -22.23 -4.69 -8.08
N ALA A 30 -21.56 -5.32 -9.05
CA ALA A 30 -22.19 -5.71 -10.31
C ALA A 30 -23.41 -6.60 -10.09
N GLN A 31 -23.31 -7.58 -9.18
CA GLN A 31 -24.40 -8.47 -8.83
C GLN A 31 -25.56 -7.74 -8.14
N GLN A 32 -25.26 -6.78 -7.26
CA GLN A 32 -26.30 -5.95 -6.62
C GLN A 32 -27.07 -5.10 -7.63
N LEU A 33 -26.40 -4.62 -8.68
CA LEU A 33 -26.98 -3.86 -9.77
C LEU A 33 -27.61 -4.72 -10.87
N GLY A 34 -27.56 -6.05 -10.76
CA GLY A 34 -28.11 -6.97 -11.76
C GLY A 34 -27.38 -6.94 -13.11
N LEU A 35 -26.10 -6.55 -13.12
CA LEU A 35 -25.29 -6.49 -14.34
C LEU A 35 -24.85 -7.89 -14.77
N SER A 36 -24.93 -8.15 -16.08
CA SER A 36 -24.49 -9.41 -16.70
C SER A 36 -23.00 -9.43 -17.06
N ALA A 37 -22.39 -8.25 -17.22
CA ALA A 37 -20.98 -8.07 -17.56
C ALA A 37 -20.16 -7.62 -16.34
N PRO A 38 -18.87 -7.98 -16.26
CA PRO A 38 -17.98 -7.44 -15.24
C PRO A 38 -17.78 -5.93 -15.42
N LEU A 39 -17.67 -5.20 -14.31
CA LEU A 39 -17.42 -3.75 -14.33
C LEU A 39 -16.03 -3.39 -14.85
N LEU A 40 -15.05 -4.26 -14.61
CA LEU A 40 -13.67 -4.04 -14.99
C LEU A 40 -12.99 -5.39 -15.20
N THR A 41 -12.44 -5.61 -16.39
CA THR A 41 -11.56 -6.75 -16.68
C THR A 41 -10.14 -6.51 -16.13
N PRO A 42 -9.33 -7.56 -15.92
CA PRO A 42 -7.94 -7.39 -15.50
C PRO A 42 -7.14 -6.46 -16.44
N GLU A 43 -7.31 -6.59 -17.75
CA GLU A 43 -6.62 -5.77 -18.74
C GLU A 43 -7.03 -4.29 -18.66
N GLN A 44 -8.29 -4.02 -18.29
CA GLN A 44 -8.75 -2.66 -18.04
C GLN A 44 -8.26 -2.10 -16.70
N ALA A 45 -8.00 -2.95 -15.70
CA ALA A 45 -7.36 -2.51 -14.45
C ALA A 45 -5.90 -2.08 -14.71
N ASP A 46 -5.19 -2.78 -15.58
CA ASP A 46 -3.83 -2.39 -15.99
C ASP A 46 -3.79 -1.02 -16.67
N ALA A 47 -4.89 -0.58 -17.30
CA ALA A 47 -5.00 0.77 -17.86
C ALA A 47 -5.00 1.86 -16.77
N PHE A 48 -5.56 1.62 -15.58
CA PHE A 48 -5.45 2.54 -14.45
C PHE A 48 -4.01 2.67 -13.95
N GLU A 49 -3.31 1.54 -13.83
CA GLU A 49 -1.91 1.49 -13.40
C GLU A 49 -0.97 2.16 -14.38
N ALA A 50 -1.19 1.99 -15.69
CA ALA A 50 -0.46 2.70 -16.74
C ALA A 50 -0.57 4.23 -16.60
N HIS A 51 -1.65 4.71 -15.97
CA HIS A 51 -1.88 6.12 -15.64
C HIS A 51 -1.54 6.48 -14.19
N SER A 52 -0.75 5.64 -13.50
CA SER A 52 -0.32 5.83 -12.09
C SER A 52 -1.46 5.85 -11.06
N ILE A 53 -2.65 5.35 -11.43
CA ILE A 53 -3.74 5.11 -10.49
C ILE A 53 -3.61 3.67 -10.02
N ILE A 54 -2.88 3.48 -8.93
CA ILE A 54 -2.45 2.14 -8.47
C ILE A 54 -3.21 1.64 -7.24
N SER A 55 -4.00 2.48 -6.58
CA SER A 55 -4.74 2.09 -5.37
C SER A 55 -6.06 1.42 -5.74
N GLU A 56 -6.22 0.15 -5.41
CA GLU A 56 -7.45 -0.60 -5.66
C GLU A 56 -8.65 -0.07 -4.85
N TRP A 57 -8.40 0.59 -3.72
CA TRP A 57 -9.42 1.34 -2.98
C TRP A 57 -10.05 2.44 -3.83
N ASP A 58 -9.21 3.20 -4.54
CA ASP A 58 -9.67 4.28 -5.42
C ASP A 58 -10.26 3.70 -6.72
N ILE A 59 -9.60 2.73 -7.36
CA ILE A 59 -10.09 2.11 -8.62
C ILE A 59 -11.50 1.53 -8.43
N SER A 60 -11.72 0.79 -7.34
CA SER A 60 -13.05 0.21 -7.06
C SER A 60 -14.12 1.28 -6.89
N ALA A 61 -13.85 2.32 -6.09
CA ALA A 61 -14.77 3.43 -5.86
C ALA A 61 -15.07 4.21 -7.16
N ILE A 62 -14.04 4.49 -7.97
CA ILE A 62 -14.17 5.19 -9.25
C ILE A 62 -15.08 4.43 -10.21
N CYS A 63 -14.87 3.13 -10.36
CA CYS A 63 -15.69 2.30 -11.25
C CYS A 63 -17.14 2.25 -10.77
N ILE A 64 -17.37 2.08 -9.46
CA ILE A 64 -18.72 2.01 -8.89
C ILE A 64 -19.44 3.36 -9.03
N ALA A 65 -18.76 4.48 -8.78
CA ALA A 65 -19.32 5.82 -8.95
C ALA A 65 -19.76 6.08 -10.40
N ALA A 66 -18.93 5.69 -11.38
CA ALA A 66 -19.26 5.84 -12.79
C ALA A 66 -20.50 5.03 -13.18
N VAL A 67 -20.61 3.78 -12.71
CA VAL A 67 -21.80 2.92 -12.97
C VAL A 67 -23.07 3.49 -12.37
N VAL A 68 -23.00 3.94 -11.12
CA VAL A 68 -24.15 4.53 -10.43
C VAL A 68 -24.59 5.81 -11.14
N LEU A 69 -23.62 6.64 -11.56
CA LEU A 69 -23.90 7.87 -12.30
C LEU A 69 -24.60 7.58 -13.64
N GLU A 70 -24.06 6.67 -14.45
CA GLU A 70 -24.68 6.27 -15.72
C GLU A 70 -26.11 5.75 -15.52
N GLY A 71 -26.31 4.91 -14.50
CA GLY A 71 -27.64 4.37 -14.17
C GLY A 71 -28.64 5.47 -13.80
N LEU A 72 -28.23 6.45 -12.98
CA LEU A 72 -29.11 7.55 -12.55
C LEU A 72 -29.40 8.54 -13.68
N LEU A 73 -28.44 8.79 -14.57
CA LEU A 73 -28.64 9.61 -15.77
C LEU A 73 -29.59 8.92 -16.76
N ALA A 74 -29.50 7.59 -16.89
CA ALA A 74 -30.41 6.79 -17.72
C ALA A 74 -31.83 6.68 -17.13
N ALA A 75 -32.00 6.92 -15.82
CA ALA A 75 -33.27 6.87 -15.11
C ALA A 75 -33.65 8.24 -14.51
N PRO A 76 -34.04 9.24 -15.35
CA PRO A 76 -34.33 10.59 -14.89
C PRO A 76 -35.54 10.69 -13.95
N ALA A 77 -36.42 9.68 -13.95
CA ALA A 77 -37.57 9.61 -13.07
C ALA A 77 -37.21 9.22 -11.62
N LEU A 78 -36.02 8.65 -11.38
CA LEU A 78 -35.57 8.33 -10.03
C LEU A 78 -35.14 9.60 -9.29
N SER A 79 -35.45 9.69 -8.01
CA SER A 79 -34.74 10.63 -7.14
C SER A 79 -33.30 10.17 -6.95
N VAL A 80 -32.37 11.12 -6.83
CA VAL A 80 -30.97 10.79 -6.55
C VAL A 80 -30.84 10.48 -5.06
N PRO A 81 -30.41 9.27 -4.67
CA PRO A 81 -30.28 8.93 -3.26
C PRO A 81 -29.05 9.58 -2.63
N ALA A 82 -29.10 9.81 -1.31
CA ALA A 82 -28.02 10.45 -0.57
C ALA A 82 -26.84 9.52 -0.21
N SER A 83 -26.95 8.22 -0.50
CA SER A 83 -25.91 7.24 -0.19
C SER A 83 -25.76 6.19 -1.27
N LEU A 84 -24.59 5.55 -1.33
CA LEU A 84 -24.33 4.48 -2.28
C LEU A 84 -25.30 3.30 -2.11
N ALA A 85 -25.54 2.87 -0.86
CA ALA A 85 -26.46 1.76 -0.59
C ALA A 85 -27.87 2.04 -1.15
N ALA A 86 -28.41 3.23 -0.90
CA ALA A 86 -29.72 3.61 -1.40
C ALA A 86 -29.73 3.77 -2.94
N ALA A 87 -28.63 4.22 -3.54
CA ALA A 87 -28.48 4.28 -4.99
C ALA A 87 -28.51 2.89 -5.63
N LEU A 88 -27.81 1.92 -5.04
CA LEU A 88 -27.82 0.53 -5.50
C LEU A 88 -29.24 -0.07 -5.45
N ASP A 89 -29.96 0.13 -4.35
CA ASP A 89 -31.34 -0.35 -4.18
C ASP A 89 -32.31 0.30 -5.19
N ALA A 90 -32.23 1.63 -5.36
CA ALA A 90 -33.07 2.36 -6.31
C ALA A 90 -32.82 1.90 -7.75
N LEU A 91 -31.56 1.75 -8.14
CA LEU A 91 -31.17 1.31 -9.48
C LEU A 91 -31.56 -0.15 -9.75
N ARG A 92 -31.39 -1.04 -8.78
CA ARG A 92 -31.81 -2.45 -8.89
C ARG A 92 -33.32 -2.56 -9.18
N SER A 93 -34.13 -1.67 -8.60
CA SER A 93 -35.58 -1.67 -8.81
C SER A 93 -36.02 -1.29 -10.23
N GLN A 94 -35.15 -0.65 -11.02
CA GLN A 94 -35.43 -0.28 -12.43
C GLN A 94 -35.25 -1.44 -13.42
N GLY A 95 -34.66 -2.56 -12.98
CA GLY A 95 -34.36 -3.70 -13.84
C GLY A 95 -32.90 -3.72 -14.31
N MET A 96 -32.63 -4.43 -15.40
CA MET A 96 -31.26 -4.69 -15.85
C MET A 96 -30.62 -3.42 -16.43
N LEU A 97 -29.60 -2.92 -15.74
CA LEU A 97 -28.80 -1.79 -16.18
C LEU A 97 -27.79 -2.20 -17.26
N GLN A 98 -27.54 -1.29 -18.20
CA GLN A 98 -26.47 -1.39 -19.18
C GLN A 98 -25.67 -0.08 -19.20
N PRO A 99 -24.84 0.17 -18.18
CA PRO A 99 -24.04 1.39 -18.11
C PRO A 99 -23.01 1.39 -19.25
N ASP A 100 -22.92 2.49 -19.99
CA ASP A 100 -21.89 2.69 -21.02
C ASP A 100 -20.67 3.37 -20.38
N ILE A 101 -19.70 2.56 -19.95
CA ILE A 101 -18.46 3.05 -19.34
C ILE A 101 -17.29 2.61 -20.16
N ASN A 102 -16.39 3.56 -20.42
CA ASN A 102 -15.08 3.31 -20.98
C ASN A 102 -14.01 3.45 -19.87
N PRO A 103 -13.53 2.34 -19.26
CA PRO A 103 -12.58 2.41 -18.15
C PRO A 103 -11.26 3.07 -18.53
N ALA A 104 -10.79 2.88 -19.77
CA ALA A 104 -9.55 3.50 -20.24
C ALA A 104 -9.69 5.03 -20.36
N LEU A 105 -10.84 5.52 -20.83
CA LEU A 105 -11.12 6.96 -20.86
C LEU A 105 -11.27 7.53 -19.45
N LEU A 106 -11.91 6.79 -18.53
CA LEU A 106 -12.08 7.18 -17.14
C LEU A 106 -10.72 7.29 -16.43
N ALA A 107 -9.86 6.29 -16.58
CA ALA A 107 -8.49 6.30 -16.06
C ALA A 107 -7.69 7.49 -16.59
N ARG A 108 -7.70 7.71 -17.92
CA ARG A 108 -7.01 8.83 -18.57
C ARG A 108 -7.49 10.19 -18.06
N SER A 109 -8.81 10.39 -18.00
CA SER A 109 -9.39 11.66 -17.58
C SER A 109 -9.13 11.94 -16.11
N THR A 110 -9.20 10.91 -15.26
CA THR A 110 -8.89 10.99 -13.83
C THR A 110 -7.43 11.39 -13.62
N ALA A 111 -6.50 10.71 -14.30
CA ALA A 111 -5.08 11.03 -14.20
C ALA A 111 -4.75 12.43 -14.72
N ALA A 112 -5.41 12.88 -15.80
CA ALA A 112 -5.24 14.24 -16.31
C ALA A 112 -5.74 15.32 -15.33
N ALA A 113 -6.71 14.99 -14.48
CA ALA A 113 -7.29 15.88 -13.48
C ALA A 113 -6.61 15.81 -12.11
N LEU A 114 -5.65 14.89 -11.92
CA LEU A 114 -4.97 14.63 -10.66
C LEU A 114 -4.03 15.78 -10.29
N ARG A 115 -4.17 16.30 -9.08
CA ARG A 115 -3.30 17.36 -8.55
C ARG A 115 -2.21 16.77 -7.65
N PRO A 116 -1.07 17.46 -7.46
CA PRO A 116 -0.07 17.04 -6.48
C PRO A 116 -0.69 16.88 -5.08
N GLY A 117 -0.38 15.77 -4.40
CA GLY A 117 -0.91 15.47 -3.07
C GLY A 117 -2.36 14.97 -3.03
N GLU A 118 -2.97 14.70 -4.19
CA GLU A 118 -4.35 14.27 -4.29
C GLU A 118 -4.49 12.76 -4.54
N TYR A 119 -5.54 12.16 -4.00
CA TYR A 119 -5.95 10.79 -4.34
C TYR A 119 -6.73 10.73 -5.65
N ALA A 120 -6.60 9.62 -6.39
CA ALA A 120 -7.27 9.44 -7.68
C ALA A 120 -8.80 9.55 -7.59
N ALA A 121 -9.40 9.09 -6.49
CA ALA A 121 -10.85 9.20 -6.28
C ALA A 121 -11.33 10.65 -6.21
N GLN A 122 -10.57 11.56 -5.60
CA GLN A 122 -10.91 12.99 -5.53
C GLN A 122 -10.86 13.65 -6.91
N ALA A 123 -9.87 13.29 -7.73
CA ALA A 123 -9.79 13.73 -9.12
C ALA A 123 -10.96 13.18 -9.94
N ALA A 124 -11.31 11.91 -9.77
CA ALA A 124 -12.44 11.28 -10.45
C ALA A 124 -13.78 11.92 -10.08
N ALA A 125 -13.98 12.33 -8.82
CA ALA A 125 -15.19 13.04 -8.39
C ALA A 125 -15.40 14.31 -9.22
N ARG A 126 -14.33 15.10 -9.41
CA ARG A 126 -14.39 16.29 -10.26
C ARG A 126 -14.64 15.97 -11.73
N VAL A 127 -13.99 14.93 -12.27
CA VAL A 127 -14.18 14.51 -13.66
C VAL A 127 -15.63 14.14 -13.92
N LEU A 128 -16.20 13.28 -13.07
CA LEU A 128 -17.58 12.82 -13.20
C LEU A 128 -18.60 13.96 -12.96
N ALA A 129 -18.36 14.84 -11.98
CA ALA A 129 -19.20 16.01 -11.71
C ALA A 129 -19.19 17.06 -12.84
N SER A 130 -18.16 17.04 -13.69
CA SER A 130 -17.99 17.95 -14.83
C SER A 130 -18.58 17.41 -16.14
N ASP A 131 -19.16 16.21 -16.13
CA ASP A 131 -19.89 15.67 -17.29
C ASP A 131 -21.04 16.63 -17.68
N LEU A 132 -21.14 16.94 -18.97
CA LEU A 132 -22.16 17.85 -19.49
C LEU A 132 -23.58 17.35 -19.21
N ARG A 133 -23.79 16.02 -19.17
CA ARG A 133 -25.07 15.41 -18.80
C ARG A 133 -25.42 15.70 -17.35
N VAL A 134 -24.43 15.67 -16.45
CA VAL A 134 -24.62 16.06 -15.05
C VAL A 134 -24.94 17.54 -14.92
N ALA A 135 -24.29 18.41 -15.70
CA ALA A 135 -24.58 19.84 -15.70
C ALA A 135 -25.98 20.17 -16.26
N ALA A 136 -26.46 19.38 -17.21
CA ALA A 136 -27.78 19.54 -17.83
C ALA A 136 -28.93 18.89 -17.03
N ASP A 137 -28.63 17.98 -16.10
CA ASP A 137 -29.62 17.30 -15.27
C ASP A 137 -30.17 18.24 -14.18
N ALA A 138 -31.49 18.29 -14.02
CA ALA A 138 -32.14 19.09 -12.98
C ALA A 138 -31.73 18.67 -11.55
N ARG A 139 -31.22 17.44 -11.38
CA ARG A 139 -30.77 16.82 -10.12
C ARG A 139 -29.25 16.96 -9.94
N SER A 140 -28.60 17.89 -10.66
CA SER A 140 -27.14 18.08 -10.64
C SER A 140 -26.56 18.24 -9.22
N PRO A 141 -27.16 19.05 -8.31
CA PRO A 141 -26.65 19.18 -6.95
C PRO A 141 -26.61 17.85 -6.19
N GLU A 142 -27.66 17.04 -6.32
CA GLU A 142 -27.78 15.75 -5.66
C GLU A 142 -26.85 14.70 -6.26
N LEU A 143 -26.69 14.68 -7.60
CA LEU A 143 -25.71 13.82 -8.28
C LEU A 143 -24.29 14.10 -7.80
N ARG A 144 -23.93 15.38 -7.69
CA ARG A 144 -22.62 15.81 -7.18
C ARG A 144 -22.42 15.39 -5.72
N ALA A 145 -23.43 15.58 -4.87
CA ALA A 145 -23.37 15.15 -3.48
C ALA A 145 -23.19 13.63 -3.34
N LEU A 146 -23.84 12.83 -4.19
CA LEU A 146 -23.67 11.39 -4.20
C LEU A 146 -22.27 10.97 -4.69
N LEU A 147 -21.73 11.62 -5.72
CA LEU A 147 -20.36 11.39 -6.18
C LEU A 147 -19.35 11.69 -5.08
N ASP A 148 -19.51 12.82 -4.39
CA ASP A 148 -18.65 13.21 -3.27
C ASP A 148 -18.74 12.19 -2.13
N HIS A 149 -19.94 11.72 -1.80
CA HIS A 149 -20.16 10.67 -0.82
C HIS A 149 -19.42 9.36 -1.15
N ILE A 150 -19.36 8.97 -2.42
CA ILE A 150 -18.68 7.74 -2.85
C ILE A 150 -17.15 7.93 -2.90
N LEU A 151 -16.66 9.10 -3.31
CA LEU A 151 -15.28 9.28 -3.77
C LEU A 151 -14.38 10.11 -2.85
N LEU A 152 -14.91 10.87 -1.88
CA LEU A 152 -14.07 11.70 -1.00
C LEU A 152 -13.63 10.99 0.28
N HIS A 153 -14.19 9.82 0.58
CA HIS A 153 -13.90 9.08 1.82
C HIS A 153 -13.48 7.62 1.56
N THR A 154 -12.81 7.33 0.43
CA THR A 154 -12.50 5.97 -0.05
C THR A 154 -11.65 5.11 0.88
N ARG A 155 -11.08 5.68 1.95
CA ARG A 155 -10.25 4.99 2.96
C ARG A 155 -10.91 4.91 4.34
N ASP A 156 -12.14 5.43 4.49
CA ASP A 156 -12.85 5.45 5.76
C ASP A 156 -13.83 4.27 5.87
N PRO A 157 -13.60 3.31 6.79
CA PRO A 157 -14.47 2.14 6.97
C PRO A 157 -15.86 2.47 7.52
N ARG A 158 -16.10 3.67 8.07
CA ARG A 158 -17.42 4.09 8.57
C ARG A 158 -18.24 4.77 7.49
N HIS A 159 -17.60 5.47 6.56
CA HIS A 159 -18.28 6.27 5.54
C HIS A 159 -18.28 5.62 4.16
N SER A 160 -17.25 4.86 3.79
CA SER A 160 -17.12 4.25 2.47
C SER A 160 -17.57 2.79 2.44
N LEU A 161 -18.71 2.54 1.80
CA LEU A 161 -19.18 1.18 1.55
C LEU A 161 -18.23 0.41 0.61
N THR A 162 -17.63 1.07 -0.39
CA THR A 162 -16.70 0.42 -1.32
C THR A 162 -15.45 -0.07 -0.59
N PHE A 163 -14.91 0.74 0.33
CA PHE A 163 -13.79 0.36 1.19
C PHE A 163 -14.13 -0.82 2.09
N ARG A 164 -15.30 -0.81 2.72
CA ARG A 164 -15.75 -1.91 3.60
C ARG A 164 -15.80 -3.24 2.84
N ILE A 165 -16.43 -3.25 1.66
CA ILE A 165 -16.53 -4.47 0.84
C ILE A 165 -15.14 -4.92 0.37
N PHE A 166 -14.30 -3.98 -0.08
CA PHE A 166 -12.94 -4.28 -0.49
C PHE A 166 -12.12 -4.89 0.65
N GLN A 167 -12.03 -4.21 1.80
CA GLN A 167 -11.26 -4.71 2.94
C GLN A 167 -11.82 -6.01 3.52
N ASN A 168 -13.13 -6.25 3.43
CA ASN A 168 -13.70 -7.54 3.82
C ASN A 168 -13.17 -8.67 2.91
N TYR A 169 -13.03 -8.45 1.59
CA TYR A 169 -12.39 -9.42 0.71
C TYR A 169 -10.88 -9.50 0.96
N THR A 170 -10.19 -8.38 1.10
CA THR A 170 -8.73 -8.32 1.30
C THR A 170 -8.29 -9.09 2.55
N LEU A 171 -8.91 -8.79 3.70
CA LEU A 171 -8.53 -9.34 5.00
C LEU A 171 -9.29 -10.63 5.36
N GLY A 172 -10.50 -10.79 4.82
CA GLY A 172 -11.44 -11.80 5.29
C GLY A 172 -12.23 -11.34 6.52
N SER A 173 -13.33 -12.01 6.81
CA SER A 173 -14.34 -11.49 7.76
C SER A 173 -13.85 -11.35 9.20
N SER A 174 -13.05 -12.31 9.69
CA SER A 174 -12.53 -12.29 11.06
C SER A 174 -11.55 -11.13 11.25
N ALA A 175 -10.53 -11.04 10.39
CA ALA A 175 -9.51 -10.00 10.47
C ALA A 175 -10.08 -8.60 10.19
N TYR A 176 -11.05 -8.48 9.28
CA TYR A 176 -11.78 -7.23 9.08
C TYR A 176 -12.49 -6.77 10.35
N THR A 177 -13.23 -7.68 11.01
CA THR A 177 -14.02 -7.34 12.21
C THR A 177 -13.12 -6.94 13.37
N GLU A 178 -12.01 -7.67 13.55
CA GLU A 178 -11.00 -7.37 14.56
C GLU A 178 -10.31 -6.02 14.32
N CYS A 179 -9.92 -5.73 13.07
CA CYS A 179 -9.21 -4.51 12.70
C CYS A 179 -10.09 -3.25 12.84
N TYR A 180 -11.30 -3.28 12.28
CA TYR A 180 -12.14 -2.09 12.16
C TYR A 180 -13.16 -1.93 13.29
N GLY A 181 -13.39 -2.97 14.11
CA GLY A 181 -14.46 -2.97 15.12
C GLY A 181 -15.85 -2.87 14.51
N LEU A 182 -16.00 -3.24 13.23
CA LEU A 182 -17.24 -3.23 12.47
C LEU A 182 -17.58 -4.65 12.02
N PRO A 183 -18.85 -5.04 11.98
CA PRO A 183 -19.22 -6.34 11.43
C PRO A 183 -18.82 -6.42 9.95
N ALA A 184 -18.20 -7.53 9.58
CA ALA A 184 -18.01 -7.91 8.19
C ALA A 184 -19.35 -7.90 7.44
N ALA A 185 -19.35 -7.39 6.21
CA ALA A 185 -20.54 -7.34 5.36
C ALA A 185 -21.00 -8.74 4.92
N PHE A 186 -20.06 -9.67 4.81
CA PHE A 186 -20.31 -11.07 4.47
C PHE A 186 -19.17 -11.97 5.00
N ILE A 187 -19.41 -13.28 4.99
CA ILE A 187 -18.42 -14.30 5.38
C ILE A 187 -17.56 -14.66 4.15
N ALA A 188 -16.26 -14.43 4.22
CA ALA A 188 -15.28 -14.79 3.19
C ALA A 188 -13.88 -14.99 3.78
N PRO A 189 -13.04 -15.85 3.15
CA PRO A 189 -11.61 -15.87 3.43
C PRO A 189 -10.95 -14.57 2.94
N GLY A 190 -9.79 -14.24 3.50
CA GLY A 190 -9.00 -13.08 3.07
C GLY A 190 -8.18 -13.38 1.83
N MET A 191 -8.34 -12.57 0.79
CA MET A 191 -7.65 -12.75 -0.49
C MET A 191 -6.13 -12.60 -0.36
N LEU A 192 -5.63 -11.75 0.55
CA LEU A 192 -4.19 -11.70 0.84
C LEU A 192 -3.65 -13.04 1.34
N ALA A 193 -4.43 -13.78 2.13
CA ALA A 193 -4.01 -15.07 2.66
C ALA A 193 -4.10 -16.21 1.63
N VAL A 194 -4.99 -16.09 0.64
CA VAL A 194 -5.29 -17.17 -0.32
C VAL A 194 -4.56 -16.99 -1.64
N GLU A 195 -4.33 -15.75 -2.08
CA GLU A 195 -3.84 -15.44 -3.42
C GLU A 195 -2.39 -14.97 -3.45
N ASP A 196 -1.86 -14.38 -2.37
CA ASP A 196 -0.42 -14.09 -2.28
C ASP A 196 0.35 -15.41 -2.14
N ARG A 197 1.55 -15.45 -2.74
CA ARG A 197 2.42 -16.64 -2.70
C ARG A 197 3.82 -16.27 -2.21
N PRO A 198 4.46 -17.09 -1.37
CA PRO A 198 5.82 -16.83 -0.94
C PRO A 198 6.79 -16.90 -2.13
N ALA A 199 7.63 -15.87 -2.26
CA ALA A 199 8.77 -15.86 -3.17
C ALA A 199 10.09 -16.19 -2.44
N LEU A 200 10.16 -15.92 -1.13
CA LEU A 200 11.29 -16.31 -0.28
C LEU A 200 11.25 -17.80 0.06
N GLU A 201 12.37 -18.49 -0.16
CA GLU A 201 12.52 -19.88 0.28
C GLU A 201 12.64 -19.99 1.82
N PRO A 202 12.04 -21.01 2.45
CA PRO A 202 12.07 -21.17 3.91
C PRO A 202 13.48 -21.22 4.52
N LYS A 203 14.48 -21.73 3.78
CA LYS A 203 15.87 -21.77 4.25
C LYS A 203 16.42 -20.38 4.54
N TRP A 204 16.09 -19.40 3.70
CA TRP A 204 16.56 -18.04 3.84
C TRP A 204 15.90 -17.33 5.00
N ALA A 205 14.60 -17.58 5.23
CA ALA A 205 13.93 -17.09 6.42
C ALA A 205 14.63 -17.57 7.70
N ALA A 206 14.95 -18.87 7.77
CA ALA A 206 15.69 -19.45 8.90
C ALA A 206 17.10 -18.84 9.07
N GLU A 207 17.86 -18.68 7.98
CA GLU A 207 19.20 -18.09 8.01
C GLU A 207 19.18 -16.63 8.45
N ILE A 208 18.25 -15.82 7.93
CA ILE A 208 18.08 -14.41 8.33
C ILE A 208 17.76 -14.33 9.81
N LEU A 209 16.77 -15.10 10.29
CA LEU A 209 16.38 -15.10 11.69
C LEU A 209 17.54 -15.53 12.59
N ALA A 210 18.27 -16.59 12.25
CA ALA A 210 19.45 -17.01 12.99
C ALA A 210 20.53 -15.91 13.04
N ALA A 211 20.79 -15.24 11.91
CA ALA A 211 21.75 -14.14 11.84
C ALA A 211 21.31 -12.93 12.68
N THR A 212 20.01 -12.65 12.76
CA THR A 212 19.48 -11.58 13.63
C THR A 212 19.62 -11.90 15.11
N GLN A 213 19.45 -13.17 15.52
CA GLN A 213 19.64 -13.59 16.91
C GLN A 213 21.08 -13.42 17.40
N THR A 214 22.06 -13.55 16.50
CA THR A 214 23.48 -13.35 16.83
C THR A 214 23.98 -11.93 16.53
N GLU A 215 23.09 -10.99 16.18
CA GLU A 215 23.44 -9.62 15.75
C GLU A 215 24.45 -9.58 14.58
N ALA A 216 24.53 -10.66 13.78
CA ALA A 216 25.40 -10.71 12.61
C ALA A 216 24.81 -9.89 11.46
N VAL A 217 23.48 -9.85 11.39
CA VAL A 217 22.68 -9.03 10.47
C VAL A 217 21.54 -8.42 11.27
N HIS A 218 21.18 -7.18 10.95
CA HIS A 218 19.96 -6.54 11.40
C HIS A 218 18.98 -6.54 10.23
N ALA A 219 17.73 -6.91 10.43
CA ALA A 219 16.77 -7.02 9.34
C ALA A 219 15.41 -6.42 9.71
N VAL A 220 14.71 -5.89 8.71
CA VAL A 220 13.41 -5.22 8.86
C VAL A 220 12.59 -5.41 7.58
N ILE A 221 11.28 -5.56 7.74
CA ILE A 221 10.32 -5.47 6.64
C ILE A 221 10.03 -3.98 6.40
N TYR A 222 10.26 -3.51 5.18
CA TYR A 222 10.13 -2.12 4.74
C TYR A 222 9.19 -2.10 3.55
N THR A 223 7.92 -1.68 3.70
CA THR A 223 6.90 -1.90 2.66
C THR A 223 5.88 -0.76 2.52
N ALA A 224 5.22 -0.68 1.36
CA ALA A 224 4.08 0.22 1.15
C ALA A 224 2.73 -0.41 1.55
N ARG A 225 2.70 -1.68 1.99
CA ARG A 225 1.47 -2.27 2.55
C ARG A 225 1.06 -1.55 3.85
N PRO A 226 -0.26 -1.50 4.16
CA PRO A 226 -0.73 -1.21 5.50
C PRO A 226 -0.05 -2.12 6.52
N SER A 227 0.25 -1.56 7.68
CA SER A 227 0.87 -2.28 8.79
C SER A 227 0.22 -1.85 10.10
N LEU A 228 0.54 -2.54 11.18
CA LEU A 228 0.26 -2.03 12.51
C LEU A 228 1.17 -0.81 12.81
N PRO A 229 0.74 0.09 13.70
CA PRO A 229 1.60 1.15 14.23
C PRO A 229 2.65 0.55 15.18
N PRO A 230 3.75 1.26 15.49
CA PRO A 230 4.72 0.79 16.47
C PRO A 230 4.05 0.64 17.85
N THR A 231 4.29 -0.50 18.52
CA THR A 231 3.65 -0.92 19.78
C THR A 231 2.12 -0.96 19.71
N ALA A 232 1.54 -2.13 19.44
CA ALA A 232 0.10 -2.33 19.53
C ALA A 232 -0.39 -2.07 20.98
N THR A 233 -0.91 -0.89 21.26
CA THR A 233 -1.85 -0.66 22.36
C THR A 233 -3.04 -1.57 22.10
N THR A 234 -3.15 -2.63 22.89
CA THR A 234 -3.93 -3.85 22.68
C THR A 234 -5.47 -3.69 22.72
N ALA A 235 -6.00 -2.50 22.44
CA ALA A 235 -7.43 -2.27 22.31
C ALA A 235 -7.72 -1.42 21.05
N GLY A 236 -8.05 -2.11 19.96
CA GLY A 236 -8.48 -1.50 18.70
C GLY A 236 -7.34 -0.90 17.89
N ALA A 237 -6.78 -1.68 16.97
CA ALA A 237 -5.83 -1.22 15.94
C ALA A 237 -6.53 -0.32 14.90
N GLY A 238 -7.42 0.58 15.33
CA GLY A 238 -8.37 1.31 14.51
C GLY A 238 -7.77 1.75 13.19
N HIS A 239 -8.45 1.46 12.08
CA HIS A 239 -8.01 1.71 10.69
C HIS A 239 -6.63 1.18 10.24
N TYR A 240 -5.81 0.59 11.12
CA TYR A 240 -4.52 -0.04 10.81
C TYR A 240 -4.69 -1.54 10.54
N SER A 241 -4.73 -1.92 9.27
CA SER A 241 -4.78 -3.33 8.89
C SER A 241 -3.39 -3.97 8.91
N ALA A 242 -3.30 -5.17 9.48
CA ALA A 242 -2.05 -5.90 9.69
C ALA A 242 -1.58 -6.67 8.42
N GLU A 243 -1.59 -5.99 7.27
CA GLU A 243 -1.40 -6.58 5.94
C GLU A 243 0.08 -6.90 5.67
N ALA A 244 0.99 -6.01 6.08
CA ALA A 244 2.43 -6.25 6.07
C ALA A 244 2.83 -7.40 7.01
N GLU A 245 2.22 -7.48 8.19
CA GLU A 245 2.46 -8.55 9.16
C GLU A 245 1.93 -9.90 8.65
N LEU A 246 0.83 -9.91 7.91
CA LEU A 246 0.36 -11.12 7.22
C LEU A 246 1.38 -11.60 6.19
N GLY A 247 1.95 -10.67 5.40
CA GLY A 247 3.02 -11.00 4.46
C GLY A 247 4.28 -11.53 5.14
N ALA A 248 4.71 -10.90 6.23
CA ALA A 248 5.85 -11.35 7.02
C ALA A 248 5.64 -12.77 7.59
N ARG A 249 4.43 -13.08 8.09
CA ARG A 249 4.06 -14.43 8.55
C ARG A 249 4.12 -15.45 7.42
N MET A 250 3.64 -15.11 6.22
CA MET A 250 3.60 -16.03 5.08
C MET A 250 5.00 -16.52 4.66
N VAL A 251 6.02 -15.68 4.81
CA VAL A 251 7.42 -16.02 4.48
C VAL A 251 8.26 -16.43 5.69
N GLY A 252 7.64 -16.59 6.86
CA GLY A 252 8.35 -17.00 8.08
C GLY A 252 9.26 -15.94 8.70
N LEU A 253 9.03 -14.65 8.42
CA LEU A 253 9.81 -13.52 8.93
C LEU A 253 9.05 -12.68 9.98
N GLN A 254 7.99 -13.21 10.59
CA GLN A 254 7.14 -12.48 11.54
C GLN A 254 7.83 -11.98 12.82
N ALA A 255 9.04 -12.47 13.11
CA ALA A 255 9.84 -11.99 14.23
C ALA A 255 10.62 -10.71 13.91
N LEU A 256 10.72 -10.33 12.63
CA LEU A 256 11.37 -9.07 12.23
C LEU A 256 10.45 -7.87 12.52
N PRO A 257 11.02 -6.70 12.83
CA PRO A 257 10.24 -5.47 12.86
C PRO A 257 9.62 -5.20 11.48
N VAL A 258 8.39 -4.67 11.49
CA VAL A 258 7.66 -4.25 10.29
C VAL A 258 7.51 -2.73 10.32
N VAL A 259 7.97 -2.09 9.26
CA VAL A 259 7.78 -0.67 9.00
C VAL A 259 7.05 -0.55 7.66
N GLY A 260 5.71 -0.45 7.76
CA GLY A 260 4.81 -0.21 6.64
C GLY A 260 4.09 1.13 6.77
N VAL A 261 3.01 1.30 6.01
CA VAL A 261 2.25 2.57 5.99
C VAL A 261 1.64 2.90 7.35
N GLY A 262 1.26 1.90 8.15
CA GLY A 262 0.72 2.16 9.49
C GLY A 262 1.74 2.79 10.45
N ALA A 263 3.01 2.40 10.33
CA ALA A 263 4.08 3.05 11.09
C ALA A 263 4.31 4.50 10.66
N MET A 264 4.18 4.79 9.36
CA MET A 264 4.29 6.16 8.83
C MET A 264 3.10 7.02 9.20
N GLN A 265 1.89 6.47 9.17
CA GLN A 265 0.67 7.15 9.60
C GLN A 265 0.72 7.49 11.08
N TRP A 266 1.12 6.55 11.94
CA TRP A 266 1.32 6.86 13.36
C TRP A 266 2.34 7.99 13.57
N LEU A 267 3.42 8.00 12.79
CA LEU A 267 4.45 9.03 12.89
C LEU A 267 3.93 10.40 12.41
N ALA A 268 3.16 10.43 11.33
CA ALA A 268 2.48 11.62 10.81
C ALA A 268 1.46 12.16 11.82
N ASP A 269 0.66 11.30 12.44
CA ASP A 269 -0.28 11.69 13.50
C ASP A 269 0.46 12.28 14.72
N THR A 270 1.66 11.77 15.02
CA THR A 270 2.45 12.19 16.18
C THR A 270 3.11 13.56 15.98
N PHE A 271 3.62 13.84 14.78
CA PHE A 271 4.40 15.06 14.51
C PHE A 271 3.68 16.09 13.62
N GLY A 272 2.48 15.75 13.13
CA GLY A 272 1.78 16.50 12.10
C GLY A 272 2.34 16.17 10.71
N GLY A 273 1.47 15.82 9.77
CA GLY A 273 1.85 15.52 8.38
C GLY A 273 0.88 14.55 7.72
N ASP A 274 1.28 14.05 6.55
CA ASP A 274 0.56 13.02 5.81
C ASP A 274 1.44 11.76 5.67
N ALA A 275 0.87 10.60 5.97
CA ALA A 275 1.53 9.31 5.81
C ALA A 275 2.03 9.08 4.37
N ALA A 276 1.32 9.61 3.37
CA ALA A 276 1.73 9.52 1.96
C ALA A 276 3.06 10.26 1.69
N GLU A 277 3.28 11.38 2.36
CA GLU A 277 4.53 12.16 2.26
C GLU A 277 5.69 11.49 3.02
N PHE A 278 5.36 10.71 4.05
CA PHE A 278 6.34 10.01 4.89
C PHE A 278 6.71 8.64 4.33
N SER A 279 5.81 8.02 3.56
CA SER A 279 5.93 6.68 2.98
C SER A 279 6.86 6.63 1.76
N LYS A 280 7.14 5.43 1.25
CA LYS A 280 8.03 5.26 0.08
C LYS A 280 7.50 6.12 -1.09
N PRO A 281 8.37 6.82 -1.85
CA PRO A 281 9.83 6.77 -1.83
C PRO A 281 10.50 7.81 -0.92
N ALA A 282 9.80 8.39 0.06
CA ALA A 282 10.40 9.36 0.97
C ALA A 282 11.52 8.73 1.80
N PRO A 283 12.62 9.46 2.06
CA PRO A 283 13.75 8.93 2.83
C PRO A 283 13.39 8.64 4.29
N LEU A 284 12.36 9.30 4.84
CA LEU A 284 11.92 9.08 6.22
C LEU A 284 11.55 7.61 6.47
N HIS A 285 10.84 6.99 5.54
CA HIS A 285 10.45 5.60 5.67
C HIS A 285 11.67 4.65 5.77
N ALA A 286 12.67 4.87 4.91
CA ALA A 286 13.90 4.07 4.95
C ALA A 286 14.76 4.36 6.19
N LEU A 287 14.84 5.63 6.64
CA LEU A 287 15.47 5.98 7.92
C LEU A 287 14.80 5.27 9.09
N GLY A 288 13.45 5.27 9.10
CA GLY A 288 12.64 4.58 10.10
C GLY A 288 12.90 3.08 10.11
N ALA A 289 12.94 2.44 8.92
CA ALA A 289 13.26 1.02 8.79
C ALA A 289 14.67 0.71 9.30
N ILE A 290 15.69 1.48 8.91
CA ILE A 290 17.07 1.31 9.42
C ILE A 290 17.11 1.46 10.94
N ALA A 291 16.43 2.48 11.50
CA ALA A 291 16.38 2.68 12.94
C ALA A 291 15.68 1.52 13.65
N CYS A 292 14.54 1.04 13.16
CA CYS A 292 13.81 -0.08 13.76
C CYS A 292 14.56 -1.42 13.67
N ALA A 293 15.42 -1.61 12.67
CA ALA A 293 16.29 -2.78 12.58
C ALA A 293 17.38 -2.78 13.67
N LEU A 294 17.79 -1.59 14.12
CA LEU A 294 18.94 -1.38 15.00
C LEU A 294 18.55 -1.11 16.46
N PHE A 295 17.39 -0.52 16.69
CA PHE A 295 16.99 0.01 17.99
C PHE A 295 15.57 -0.43 18.34
N ALA A 296 15.38 -0.75 19.62
CA ALA A 296 14.08 -1.01 20.23
C ALA A 296 13.86 -0.03 21.40
N PRO A 297 12.60 0.35 21.70
CA PRO A 297 11.37 -0.03 21.00
C PRO A 297 11.18 0.70 19.66
N ALA A 298 10.38 0.13 18.76
CA ALA A 298 10.17 0.67 17.40
C ALA A 298 9.64 2.11 17.36
N ALA A 299 8.80 2.50 18.33
CA ALA A 299 8.28 3.86 18.42
C ALA A 299 9.41 4.89 18.62
N ASP A 300 10.38 4.60 19.47
CA ASP A 300 11.51 5.49 19.74
C ASP A 300 12.48 5.53 18.56
N ALA A 301 12.68 4.40 17.89
CA ALA A 301 13.44 4.33 16.65
C ALA A 301 12.84 5.20 15.53
N LEU A 302 11.52 5.16 15.35
CA LEU A 302 10.81 6.00 14.37
C LEU A 302 10.88 7.49 14.71
N ARG A 303 10.72 7.86 15.99
CA ARG A 303 10.91 9.25 16.45
C ARG A 303 12.34 9.72 16.21
N ALA A 304 13.34 8.88 16.47
CA ALA A 304 14.73 9.20 16.22
C ALA A 304 15.00 9.42 14.71
N ALA A 305 14.46 8.58 13.84
CA ALA A 305 14.55 8.77 12.40
C ALA A 305 13.93 10.10 11.94
N HIS A 306 12.77 10.46 12.48
CA HIS A 306 12.14 11.76 12.23
C HIS A 306 12.99 12.94 12.71
N GLN A 307 13.54 12.85 13.93
CA GLN A 307 14.44 13.87 14.50
C GLN A 307 15.69 14.04 13.64
N LEU A 308 16.32 12.95 13.19
CA LEU A 308 17.48 12.99 12.31
C LEU A 308 17.18 13.72 11.00
N LEU A 309 16.05 13.42 10.36
CA LEU A 309 15.65 14.06 9.11
C LEU A 309 15.48 15.58 9.27
N HIS A 310 14.92 16.04 10.39
CA HIS A 310 14.65 17.46 10.61
C HIS A 310 15.86 18.23 11.14
N ALA A 311 16.56 17.68 12.13
CA ALA A 311 17.68 18.35 12.78
C ALA A 311 19.00 18.18 12.03
N GLN A 312 19.09 17.21 11.10
CA GLN A 312 20.32 16.86 10.37
C GLN A 312 21.50 16.51 11.31
N GLN A 313 21.18 16.04 12.52
CA GLN A 313 22.11 15.64 13.56
C GLN A 313 21.68 14.29 14.12
N LEU A 314 22.65 13.47 14.55
CA LEU A 314 22.33 12.19 15.19
C LEU A 314 21.56 12.43 16.49
N PRO A 315 20.35 11.88 16.65
CA PRO A 315 19.64 11.92 17.91
C PRO A 315 20.33 11.02 18.95
N PRO A 316 20.11 11.23 20.26
CA PRO A 316 20.78 10.47 21.31
C PRO A 316 20.71 8.94 21.15
N LEU A 317 19.57 8.40 20.70
CA LEU A 317 19.38 6.97 20.47
C LEU A 317 20.35 6.40 19.42
N MET A 318 20.68 7.20 18.41
CA MET A 318 21.51 6.80 17.26
C MET A 318 22.98 7.21 17.42
N GLU A 319 23.36 7.87 18.51
CA GLU A 319 24.72 8.40 18.71
C GLU A 319 25.78 7.28 18.68
N SER A 320 25.40 6.07 19.11
CA SER A 320 26.23 4.87 19.04
C SER A 320 26.64 4.46 17.61
N LEU A 321 25.99 5.00 16.57
CA LEU A 321 26.34 4.75 15.17
C LEU A 321 27.50 5.63 14.68
N ARG A 322 27.85 6.71 15.40
CA ARG A 322 28.88 7.65 14.96
C ARG A 322 30.20 6.91 14.71
N GLY A 323 30.75 7.08 13.50
CA GLY A 323 31.99 6.42 13.09
C GLY A 323 31.90 4.90 12.87
N ARG A 324 30.75 4.25 13.12
CA ARG A 324 30.56 2.82 12.84
C ARG A 324 30.13 2.64 11.39
N ALA A 325 30.83 1.78 10.66
CA ALA A 325 30.47 1.49 9.27
C ALA A 325 29.18 0.65 9.18
N LEU A 326 28.17 1.19 8.49
CA LEU A 326 26.93 0.50 8.17
C LEU A 326 26.90 0.15 6.68
N ARG A 327 26.50 -1.07 6.38
CA ARG A 327 26.17 -1.52 5.04
C ARG A 327 24.68 -1.85 5.01
N VAL A 328 23.92 -1.07 4.25
CA VAL A 328 22.48 -1.23 4.12
C VAL A 328 22.20 -1.93 2.79
N LEU A 329 21.57 -3.09 2.81
CA LEU A 329 21.15 -3.86 1.65
C LEU A 329 19.63 -3.73 1.50
N VAL A 330 19.19 -3.19 0.37
CA VAL A 330 17.77 -2.88 0.12
C VAL A 330 17.25 -3.84 -0.96
N PHE A 331 16.44 -4.82 -0.57
CA PHE A 331 15.82 -5.79 -1.46
C PHE A 331 14.47 -5.25 -1.92
N GLU A 332 14.38 -4.83 -3.18
CA GLU A 332 13.30 -3.98 -3.67
C GLU A 332 13.12 -4.14 -5.19
N ASP A 333 11.89 -4.05 -5.70
CA ASP A 333 11.59 -4.12 -7.14
C ASP A 333 11.38 -2.72 -7.79
N SER A 334 11.33 -1.67 -6.96
CA SER A 334 11.11 -0.27 -7.34
C SER A 334 12.38 0.58 -7.26
N ALA A 335 12.78 1.14 -8.41
CA ALA A 335 13.92 2.06 -8.51
C ALA A 335 13.74 3.33 -7.63
N ARG A 336 12.51 3.84 -7.51
CA ARG A 336 12.20 5.03 -6.70
C ARG A 336 12.40 4.73 -5.20
N SER A 337 11.99 3.55 -4.75
CA SER A 337 12.17 3.13 -3.36
C SER A 337 13.66 2.99 -3.02
N ILE A 338 14.47 2.40 -3.91
CA ILE A 338 15.94 2.31 -3.73
C ILE A 338 16.57 3.71 -3.64
N GLN A 339 16.17 4.65 -4.50
CA GLN A 339 16.63 6.05 -4.41
C GLN A 339 16.24 6.70 -3.07
N GLY A 340 15.04 6.41 -2.55
CA GLY A 340 14.61 6.84 -1.23
C GLY A 340 15.54 6.36 -0.12
N ALA A 341 15.93 5.07 -0.16
CA ALA A 341 16.89 4.51 0.78
C ALA A 341 18.32 5.06 0.60
N GLN A 342 18.76 5.34 -0.62
CA GLN A 342 20.04 6.00 -0.88
C GLN A 342 20.07 7.41 -0.28
N LYS A 343 18.97 8.17 -0.40
CA LYS A 343 18.83 9.48 0.25
C LYS A 343 18.86 9.37 1.78
N ALA A 344 18.22 8.36 2.35
CA ALA A 344 18.33 8.05 3.79
C ALA A 344 19.79 7.78 4.21
N GLY A 345 20.53 7.02 3.40
CA GLY A 345 21.97 6.80 3.60
C GLY A 345 22.78 8.10 3.56
N ALA A 346 22.50 8.99 2.62
CA ALA A 346 23.18 10.28 2.52
C ALA A 346 22.91 11.18 3.75
N ILE A 347 21.71 11.15 4.31
CA ILE A 347 21.37 11.87 5.54
C ILE A 347 22.18 11.32 6.73
N LEU A 348 22.28 9.99 6.86
CA LEU A 348 23.10 9.35 7.90
C LEU A 348 24.60 9.68 7.73
N GLN A 349 25.10 9.69 6.50
CA GLN A 349 26.48 10.11 6.18
C GLN A 349 26.75 11.55 6.59
N ALA A 350 25.85 12.47 6.25
CA ALA A 350 25.97 13.88 6.63
C ALA A 350 25.98 14.06 8.16
N ALA A 351 25.28 13.19 8.90
CA ALA A 351 25.26 13.20 10.37
C ALA A 351 26.48 12.50 11.03
N GLY A 352 27.42 11.97 10.24
CA GLY A 352 28.67 11.37 10.71
C GLY A 352 28.67 9.85 10.85
N VAL A 353 27.74 9.16 10.20
CA VAL A 353 27.69 7.69 10.14
C VAL A 353 28.25 7.22 8.79
N PRO A 354 29.35 6.45 8.75
CA PRO A 354 29.84 5.87 7.50
C PRO A 354 28.87 4.80 6.95
N VAL A 355 27.90 5.22 6.12
CA VAL A 355 26.90 4.31 5.53
C VAL A 355 27.24 4.01 4.08
N ASN A 356 27.05 2.77 3.64
CA ASN A 356 26.97 2.40 2.22
C ASN A 356 25.62 1.74 1.96
N VAL A 357 24.81 2.29 1.04
CA VAL A 357 23.51 1.74 0.66
C VAL A 357 23.63 1.05 -0.69
N LEU A 358 23.29 -0.23 -0.72
CA LEU A 358 23.34 -1.09 -1.91
C LEU A 358 21.93 -1.58 -2.22
N GLY A 359 21.44 -1.27 -3.42
CA GLY A 359 20.18 -1.80 -3.93
C GLY A 359 20.37 -3.21 -4.50
N CYS A 360 19.59 -4.16 -3.98
CA CYS A 360 19.37 -5.49 -4.55
C CYS A 360 18.06 -5.44 -5.33
N GLY A 361 18.14 -5.04 -6.60
CA GLY A 361 16.99 -4.87 -7.48
C GLY A 361 16.43 -6.22 -7.93
N ILE A 362 15.19 -6.52 -7.55
CA ILE A 362 14.52 -7.78 -7.91
C ILE A 362 13.59 -7.52 -9.09
N ALA A 363 13.90 -8.10 -10.26
CA ALA A 363 13.06 -7.93 -11.44
C ALA A 363 13.29 -9.00 -12.51
N GLN A 364 12.21 -9.45 -13.13
CA GLN A 364 12.25 -10.34 -14.30
C GLN A 364 12.13 -9.58 -15.62
N SER A 365 11.31 -8.51 -15.67
CA SER A 365 11.06 -7.77 -16.92
C SER A 365 12.23 -6.87 -17.29
N ALA A 366 12.50 -6.77 -18.60
CA ALA A 366 13.58 -5.92 -19.12
C ALA A 366 13.41 -4.45 -18.72
N ALA A 367 12.18 -3.93 -18.80
CA ALA A 367 11.87 -2.55 -18.44
C ALA A 367 12.15 -2.23 -16.96
N LYS A 368 11.73 -3.09 -16.01
CA LYS A 368 12.04 -2.88 -14.58
C LYS A 368 13.54 -3.00 -14.32
N ARG A 369 14.22 -3.96 -14.96
CA ARG A 369 15.67 -4.14 -14.84
C ARG A 369 16.45 -2.92 -15.29
N GLU A 370 16.05 -2.29 -16.39
CA GLU A 370 16.65 -1.04 -16.87
C GLU A 370 16.50 0.09 -15.86
N GLN A 371 15.29 0.28 -15.31
CA GLN A 371 15.03 1.30 -14.29
C GLN A 371 15.83 1.08 -13.00
N LEU A 372 15.95 -0.16 -12.53
CA LEU A 372 16.74 -0.52 -11.36
C LEU A 372 18.25 -0.32 -11.60
N ALA A 373 18.75 -0.69 -12.77
CA ALA A 373 20.15 -0.47 -13.14
C ALA A 373 20.50 1.02 -13.20
N ALA A 374 19.58 1.86 -13.70
CA ALA A 374 19.77 3.31 -13.79
C ALA A 374 19.99 3.99 -12.42
N VAL A 375 19.55 3.36 -11.33
CA VAL A 375 19.77 3.84 -9.95
C VAL A 375 20.93 3.14 -9.24
N GLY A 376 21.71 2.35 -9.98
CA GLY A 376 22.89 1.64 -9.47
C GLY A 376 22.58 0.37 -8.69
N ALA A 377 21.38 -0.19 -8.83
CA ALA A 377 21.04 -1.45 -8.17
C ALA A 377 21.74 -2.64 -8.84
N GLN A 378 22.16 -3.61 -8.03
CA GLN A 378 22.57 -4.93 -8.51
C GLN A 378 21.31 -5.74 -8.81
N LEU A 379 21.25 -6.31 -10.01
CA LEU A 379 20.04 -6.97 -10.50
C LEU A 379 20.04 -8.46 -10.21
N TYR A 380 18.93 -8.94 -9.67
CA TYR A 380 18.70 -10.35 -9.38
C TYR A 380 17.34 -10.79 -9.93
N PRO A 381 17.21 -12.05 -10.38
CA PRO A 381 15.94 -12.58 -10.90
C PRO A 381 14.89 -12.76 -9.79
N ASP A 382 15.33 -13.01 -8.56
CA ASP A 382 14.50 -13.20 -7.37
C ASP A 382 15.32 -12.90 -6.09
N VAL A 383 14.62 -12.82 -4.95
CA VAL A 383 15.22 -12.51 -3.64
C VAL A 383 16.20 -13.60 -3.17
N ASN A 384 16.00 -14.86 -3.56
CA ASN A 384 16.83 -15.97 -3.14
C ASN A 384 18.21 -15.91 -3.81
N ALA A 385 18.25 -15.56 -5.10
CA ALA A 385 19.49 -15.30 -5.83
C ALA A 385 20.24 -14.08 -5.28
N ALA A 386 19.50 -13.03 -4.89
CA ALA A 386 20.10 -11.86 -4.22
C ALA A 386 20.75 -12.25 -2.90
N LEU A 387 20.04 -12.98 -2.04
CA LEU A 387 20.55 -13.45 -0.76
C LEU A 387 21.75 -14.39 -0.93
N ALA A 388 21.73 -15.31 -1.90
CA ALA A 388 22.86 -16.17 -2.20
C ALA A 388 24.15 -15.40 -2.53
N ALA A 389 24.02 -14.23 -3.17
CA ALA A 389 25.15 -13.41 -3.56
C ALA A 389 25.66 -12.48 -2.44
N VAL A 390 24.76 -11.92 -1.64
CA VAL A 390 25.11 -10.83 -0.70
C VAL A 390 25.10 -11.25 0.77
N HIS A 391 24.38 -12.32 1.12
CA HIS A 391 24.31 -12.80 2.49
C HIS A 391 25.67 -13.34 2.92
N ARG A 392 26.10 -12.90 4.11
CA ARG A 392 27.34 -13.37 4.71
C ARG A 392 26.95 -14.05 6.01
N PRO A 393 26.90 -15.40 6.06
CA PRO A 393 26.64 -16.07 7.31
C PRO A 393 27.71 -15.66 8.33
N SER A 394 27.28 -15.55 9.58
CA SER A 394 28.17 -15.35 10.71
C SER A 394 29.35 -16.32 10.60
N ARG A 395 30.57 -15.81 10.46
CA ARG A 395 31.76 -16.61 10.78
C ARG A 395 31.62 -16.89 12.27
N ALA A 396 31.30 -18.13 12.64
CA ALA A 396 31.41 -18.57 14.01
C ALA A 396 32.71 -18.02 14.57
N ARG A 397 32.63 -17.19 15.61
CA ARG A 397 33.82 -16.80 16.36
C ARG A 397 34.39 -18.12 16.87
N ALA A 398 35.43 -18.62 16.22
CA ALA A 398 36.29 -19.64 16.80
C ALA A 398 36.91 -18.99 18.05
N ALA A 399 36.37 -19.36 19.20
CA ALA A 399 36.95 -19.15 20.51
C ALA A 399 36.71 -20.42 21.31
#